data_AF-A0A257WBI0-F1
#
_entry.id   AF-A0A257WBI0-F1
#
_cell.length_a   1.000
_cell.length_b   1.000
_cell.length_c   1.000
_cell.angle_alpha   90.00
_cell.angle_beta   90.00
_cell.angle_gamma   90.00
#
_symmetry.space_group_name_H-M   'P 1'
#
loop_
_entity.id
_entity.type
_entity.pdbx_description
1 polymer ?
#
loop_
_entity_poly.entity_id
_entity_poly.type
_entity_poly.pdbx_seq_one_letter_code
_entity_poly.pdbx_strand_id
1 'polypeptide(L)' 'MAVAYDQQAAIGRRYRRMDEIGTPFCITVDGDTMSQDTVTIRDRDTLQQDRVAIKEVVEYVQTRLR' A
#
# COMPACT_ATOMS: atom_id res chain seq x y z
N MET A 1 -8.00 8.32 10.49
CA MET A 1 -6.88 7.80 9.68
C MET A 1 -6.47 8.88 8.69
N ALA A 2 -5.19 9.21 8.63
CA ALA A 2 -4.65 10.08 7.59
C ALA A 2 -4.16 9.20 6.43
N VAL A 3 -4.39 9.65 5.20
CA VAL A 3 -3.95 8.96 3.98
C VAL A 3 -3.20 9.97 3.13
N ALA A 4 -2.02 9.58 2.65
CA ALA A 4 -1.22 10.35 1.70
C ALA A 4 -1.28 9.67 0.32
N TYR A 5 -1.65 10.44 -0.70
CA TYR A 5 -1.68 9.97 -2.08
C TYR A 5 -0.49 10.53 -2.86
N ASP A 6 0.24 9.66 -3.55
CA ASP A 6 1.39 10.03 -4.37
C ASP A 6 1.47 9.18 -5.65
N GLN A 7 1.40 9.86 -6.78
CA GLN A 7 1.54 9.28 -8.12
C GLN A 7 2.82 9.74 -8.84
N GLN A 8 3.60 10.64 -8.23
CA GLN A 8 4.79 11.19 -8.86
C GLN A 8 5.98 10.24 -8.65
N ALA A 9 6.80 10.12 -9.69
CA ALA A 9 8.05 9.35 -9.69
C ALA A 9 7.88 7.82 -9.58
N ALA A 10 8.99 7.10 -9.71
CA ALA A 10 9.01 5.64 -9.65
C ALA A 10 8.57 5.13 -8.26
N ILE A 11 7.93 3.96 -8.24
CA ILE A 11 7.33 3.37 -7.03
C ILE A 11 8.32 3.22 -5.87
N GLY A 12 9.57 2.84 -6.15
CA GLY A 12 10.61 2.73 -5.12
C GLY A 12 10.95 4.06 -4.44
N ARG A 13 10.88 5.20 -5.16
CA ARG A 13 11.06 6.53 -4.55
C ARG A 13 9.87 6.92 -3.69
N ARG A 14 8.66 6.48 -4.06
CA ARG A 14 7.44 6.69 -3.25
C ARG A 14 7.50 5.91 -1.95
N TYR A 15 7.86 4.63 -1.99
CA TYR A 15 8.06 3.83 -0.77
C TYR A 15 9.06 4.46 0.17
N ARG A 16 10.21 4.93 -0.33
CA ARG A 16 11.20 5.61 0.50
C ARG A 16 10.65 6.85 1.20
N ARG A 17 9.90 7.71 0.50
CA ARG A 17 9.26 8.89 1.11
C ARG A 17 8.25 8.51 2.19
N MET A 18 7.47 7.46 1.95
CA MET A 18 6.48 6.95 2.90
C MET A 18 7.14 6.32 4.13
N ASP A 19 8.26 5.59 3.93
CA ASP A 19 9.08 5.02 4.99
C ASP A 19 9.71 6.14 5.84
N GLU A 20 10.21 7.22 5.22
CA GLU A 20 10.79 8.40 5.90
C GLU A 20 9.79 9.16 6.78
N ILE A 21 8.51 9.21 6.39
CA ILE A 21 7.44 9.83 7.21
C ILE A 21 6.73 8.83 8.14
N GLY A 22 7.23 7.59 8.20
CA GLY A 22 6.75 6.56 9.13
C GLY A 22 5.44 5.89 8.73
N THR A 23 4.99 5.98 7.48
CA THR A 23 3.76 5.34 7.00
C THR A 23 3.89 3.81 7.14
N PRO A 24 3.00 3.13 7.89
CA PRO A 24 3.13 1.70 8.14
C PRO A 24 2.78 0.83 6.92
N PHE A 25 1.77 1.23 6.14
CA PHE A 25 1.30 0.48 4.97
C PHE A 25 1.24 1.37 3.73
N CYS A 26 1.80 0.88 2.62
CA CYS A 26 1.70 1.51 1.31
C CYS A 26 0.81 0.68 0.40
N ILE A 27 -0.25 1.28 -0.14
CA ILE A 27 -1.16 0.62 -1.08
C ILE A 27 -0.79 1.06 -2.50
N THR A 28 -0.54 0.09 -3.37
CA THR A 28 -0.17 0.30 -4.76
C THR A 28 -1.30 -0.20 -5.65
N VAL A 29 -1.80 0.71 -6.49
CA VAL A 29 -2.69 0.42 -7.60
C VAL A 29 -1.84 0.33 -8.87
N ASP A 30 -1.84 -0.84 -9.48
CA ASP A 30 -1.07 -1.18 -10.69
C ASP A 30 -2.01 -1.56 -11.86
N GLY A 31 -1.44 -1.89 -13.02
CA GLY A 31 -2.23 -2.30 -14.19
C GLY A 31 -3.04 -3.57 -13.95
N ASP A 32 -2.53 -4.49 -13.12
CA ASP A 32 -3.21 -5.73 -12.76
C ASP A 32 -4.50 -5.43 -11.97
N THR A 33 -4.52 -4.34 -11.21
CA THR A 33 -5.70 -3.90 -10.45
C THR A 33 -6.92 -3.72 -11.34
N MET A 34 -6.76 -3.17 -12.56
CA MET A 34 -7.89 -2.97 -13.49
C MET A 34 -8.43 -4.29 -14.07
N SER A 35 -7.67 -5.38 -13.97
CA SER A 35 -8.02 -6.68 -14.54
C SER A 35 -8.45 -7.71 -13.49
N GLN A 36 -7.96 -7.60 -12.25
CA GLN A 36 -8.16 -8.60 -11.20
C GLN A 36 -8.81 -8.06 -9.93
N ASP A 37 -9.16 -6.77 -9.87
CA ASP A 37 -9.73 -6.11 -8.67
C ASP A 37 -8.90 -6.37 -7.40
N THR A 38 -7.57 -6.45 -7.55
CA THR A 38 -6.62 -6.63 -6.45
C THR A 38 -5.61 -5.51 -6.42
N VAL A 39 -5.21 -5.09 -5.22
CA VAL A 39 -4.13 -4.12 -5.01
C VAL A 39 -2.97 -4.77 -4.27
N THR A 40 -1.78 -4.17 -4.38
CA THR A 40 -0.61 -4.62 -3.63
C THR A 40 -0.44 -3.75 -2.39
N ILE A 41 -0.36 -4.37 -1.22
CA ILE A 41 -0.11 -3.70 0.05
C ILE A 41 1.32 -4.04 0.50
N ARG A 42 2.16 -3.02 0.67
CA ARG A 42 3.50 -3.16 1.23
C ARG A 42 3.50 -2.78 2.70
N ASP A 43 4.06 -3.65 3.53
CA ASP A 43 4.35 -3.38 4.93
C ASP A 43 5.76 -2.80 5.06
N ARG A 44 5.88 -1.68 5.78
CA ARG A 44 7.15 -0.97 5.97
C ARG A 44 8.11 -1.70 6.91
N ASP A 45 7.61 -2.36 7.94
CA ASP A 45 8.44 -3.00 8.97
C ASP A 45 8.96 -4.36 8.49
N THR A 46 8.12 -5.13 7.78
CA THR A 46 8.51 -6.46 7.27
C THR A 46 9.06 -6.42 5.85
N LEU A 47 8.87 -5.31 5.12
CA LEU A 47 9.18 -5.16 3.69
C LEU A 47 8.41 -6.14 2.78
N GLN A 48 7.40 -6.83 3.32
CA GLN A 48 6.58 -7.77 2.55
C GLN A 48 5.57 -7.03 1.66
N GLN A 49 5.22 -7.67 0.55
CA GLN A 49 4.22 -7.20 -0.41
C GLN A 49 3.15 -8.26 -0.57
N ASP A 50 1.94 -7.95 -0.14
CA ASP A 50 0.79 -8.85 -0.17
C ASP A 50 -0.22 -8.33 -1.21
N ARG A 51 -0.72 -9.21 -2.07
CA ARG A 51 -1.78 -8.87 -3.02
C ARG A 51 -3.14 -9.19 -2.41
N VAL A 52 -3.98 -8.18 -2.25
CA VAL A 52 -5.25 -8.25 -1.53
C VAL A 52 -6.38 -7.76 -2.43
N ALA A 53 -7.53 -8.42 -2.39
CA ALA A 53 -8.71 -7.98 -3.12
C ALA A 53 -9.16 -6.59 -2.62
N ILE A 54 -9.56 -5.69 -3.51
CA ILE A 54 -9.96 -4.31 -3.17
C ILE A 54 -10.97 -4.27 -2.02
N LYS A 55 -11.93 -5.20 -2.03
CA LYS A 55 -12.99 -5.33 -1.02
C LYS A 55 -12.47 -5.66 0.39
N GLU A 56 -11.29 -6.27 0.50
CA GLU A 56 -10.67 -6.74 1.76
C GLU A 56 -9.62 -5.77 2.29
N VAL A 57 -9.18 -4.77 1.49
CA VAL A 57 -8.09 -3.84 1.84
C VAL A 57 -8.35 -3.10 3.14
N VAL A 58 -9.58 -2.61 3.34
CA VAL A 58 -9.92 -1.80 4.52
C VAL A 58 -9.78 -2.64 5.79
N GLU A 59 -10.38 -3.83 5.79
CA GLU A 59 -10.32 -4.77 6.91
C GLU A 59 -8.89 -5.25 7.17
N TYR A 60 -8.15 -5.53 6.10
CA TYR A 60 -6.75 -5.92 6.17
C TYR A 60 -5.88 -4.87 6.87
N VAL A 61 -6.01 -3.61 6.47
CA VAL A 61 -5.25 -2.50 7.06
C VAL A 61 -5.71 -2.24 8.49
N GLN A 62 -7.02 -2.22 8.76
CA GLN A 62 -7.56 -1.99 10.12
C GLN A 62 -7.14 -3.09 11.12
N THR A 63 -7.04 -4.34 10.67
CA THR A 63 -6.62 -5.45 11.55
C THR A 63 -5.15 -5.34 11.94
N ARG A 64 -4.32 -4.78 11.06
CA ARG A 64 -2.86 -4.65 11.24
C ARG A 64 -2.44 -3.29 11.80
N LEU A 65 -3.23 -2.23 11.61
CA LEU A 65 -3.12 -0.98 12.36
C LEU A 65 -3.70 -1.21 13.78
N ARG A 66 -2.83 -1.57 14.73
CA ARG A 66 -3.16 -1.54 16.16
C ARG A 66 -2.52 -0.32 16.82
#